data_AF-A0A558DKX4-F1
#
_entry.id   AF-A0A558DKX4-F1
#
_cell.length_a   1.000
_cell.length_b   1.000
_cell.length_c   1.000
_cell.angle_alpha   90.00
_cell.angle_beta   90.00
_cell.angle_gamma   90.00
#
_symmetry.space_group_name_H-M   'P 1'
#
loop_
_entity.id
_entity.type
_entity.pdbx_description
1 polymer ?
#
loop_
_entity_poly.entity_id
_entity_poly.type
_entity_poly.pdbx_seq_one_letter_code
_entity_poly.pdbx_strand_id
1 'polypeptide(L)'
;MPIMLGVEEMTIRLGGPSRRRIRWSFGGFTVVWGGLWIAAAVSALRHGTLAQTLILTAVFLAVWLPAALFITLLAAGNTRIGPAGLRLRGAFTRGFIAWDEVAEIKDRFHQGRRGGWWTVEAHLANGRVRRLPGFYCEGPTPDRYSRPKRDGDFDAQLTEVRRRLRHRQGA
;
A
#
# COMPACT_ATOMS: atom_id res chain seq x y z
N MET A 1 -10.79 0.28 40.22
CA MET A 1 -10.82 0.47 38.75
C MET A 1 -9.50 1.10 38.32
N PRO A 2 -8.58 0.36 37.67
CA PRO A 2 -7.32 0.94 37.22
C PRO A 2 -7.60 1.85 36.01
N ILE A 3 -7.17 3.10 36.12
CA ILE A 3 -7.06 4.03 35.01
C ILE A 3 -5.97 3.44 34.11
N MET A 4 -6.36 2.76 33.03
CA MET A 4 -5.45 2.34 31.97
C MET A 4 -4.88 3.61 31.34
N LEU A 5 -3.73 4.05 31.83
CA LEU A 5 -2.88 5.05 31.19
C LEU A 5 -2.81 4.70 29.70
N GLY A 6 -3.22 5.66 28.87
CA GLY A 6 -3.43 5.48 27.44
C GLY A 6 -2.19 4.90 26.79
N VAL A 7 -2.22 3.60 26.49
CA VAL A 7 -1.22 2.99 25.63
C VAL A 7 -1.39 3.64 24.27
N GLU A 8 -0.42 4.46 23.86
CA GLU A 8 -0.45 5.13 22.57
C GLU A 8 -0.57 4.09 21.45
N GLU A 9 -1.80 3.98 20.92
CA GLU A 9 -2.08 3.25 19.69
C GLU A 9 -1.44 4.02 18.54
N MET A 10 -0.30 3.53 18.07
CA MET A 10 0.36 4.12 16.93
C MET A 10 -0.31 3.60 15.65
N THR A 11 -0.81 4.51 14.82
CA THR A 11 -1.34 4.15 13.50
C THR A 11 -0.27 4.36 12.44
N ILE A 12 0.20 3.28 11.85
CA ILE A 12 1.03 3.32 10.64
C ILE A 12 0.14 3.59 9.44
N ARG A 13 0.52 4.60 8.68
CA ARG A 13 -0.09 4.98 7.40
C ARG A 13 1.02 5.33 6.43
N LEU A 14 0.69 5.24 5.15
CA LEU A 14 1.53 5.80 4.09
C LEU A 14 1.96 7.22 4.45
N GLY A 15 3.26 7.50 4.38
CA GLY A 15 3.79 8.84 4.59
C GLY A 15 3.07 9.85 3.69
N GLY A 16 2.84 11.05 4.22
CA GLY A 16 2.17 12.16 3.51
C GLY A 16 2.70 12.40 2.08
N PRO A 17 4.03 12.52 1.85
CA PRO A 17 4.58 12.77 0.52
C PRO A 17 4.32 11.60 -0.45
N SER A 18 4.51 10.36 0.00
CA SER A 18 4.24 9.15 -0.81
C SER A 18 2.76 9.04 -1.17
N ARG A 19 1.86 9.31 -0.22
CA ARG A 19 0.41 9.31 -0.46
C ARG A 19 -0.02 10.38 -1.46
N ARG A 20 0.56 11.58 -1.36
CA ARG A 20 0.31 12.69 -2.30
C ARG A 20 0.77 12.32 -3.70
N ARG A 21 1.98 11.75 -3.83
CA ARG A 21 2.53 11.33 -5.13
C ARG A 21 1.67 10.27 -5.81
N ILE A 22 1.29 9.20 -5.10
CA ILE A 22 0.42 8.15 -5.64
C ILE A 22 -0.94 8.73 -6.07
N ARG A 23 -1.52 9.63 -5.28
CA ARG A 23 -2.77 10.32 -5.65
C ARG A 23 -2.61 11.14 -6.93
N TRP A 24 -1.51 11.88 -7.09
CA TRP A 24 -1.25 12.64 -8.32
C TRP A 24 -1.00 11.76 -9.53
N SER A 25 -0.21 10.68 -9.37
CA SER A 25 0.03 9.72 -10.45
C SER A 25 -1.27 9.04 -10.89
N PHE A 26 -2.13 8.65 -9.94
CA PHE A 26 -3.43 8.08 -10.26
C PHE A 26 -4.40 9.09 -10.87
N GLY A 27 -4.41 10.32 -10.36
CA GLY A 27 -5.20 11.41 -10.90
C GLY A 27 -4.82 11.70 -12.35
N GLY A 28 -3.53 11.86 -12.63
CA GLY A 28 -3.01 12.03 -13.99
C GLY A 28 -3.35 10.85 -14.90
N PHE A 29 -3.14 9.60 -14.42
CA PHE A 29 -3.53 8.40 -15.17
C PHE A 29 -5.02 8.39 -15.52
N THR A 30 -5.89 8.73 -14.55
CA THR A 30 -7.34 8.75 -14.74
C THR A 30 -7.78 9.85 -15.70
N VAL A 31 -7.15 11.03 -15.65
CA VAL A 31 -7.45 12.13 -16.59
C VAL A 31 -7.07 11.74 -18.02
N VAL A 32 -5.87 11.18 -18.22
CA VAL A 32 -5.41 10.76 -19.56
C VAL A 32 -6.29 9.65 -20.12
N TRP A 33 -6.55 8.60 -19.33
CA TRP A 33 -7.39 7.48 -19.76
C TRP A 33 -8.85 7.89 -19.96
N GLY A 34 -9.40 8.71 -19.07
CA GLY A 34 -10.76 9.24 -19.19
C GLY A 34 -10.91 10.12 -20.43
N GLY A 35 -9.95 11.00 -20.71
CA GLY A 35 -9.94 11.81 -21.93
C GLY A 35 -9.89 10.96 -23.20
N LEU A 36 -9.05 9.92 -23.23
CA LEU A 36 -8.96 8.99 -24.35
C LEU A 36 -10.28 8.23 -24.55
N TRP A 37 -10.91 7.76 -23.47
CA TRP A 37 -12.21 7.09 -23.53
C TRP A 37 -13.30 8.02 -24.03
N ILE A 38 -13.39 9.27 -23.54
CA ILE A 38 -14.37 10.26 -24.01
C ILE A 38 -14.18 10.52 -25.50
N ALA A 39 -12.95 10.75 -25.96
CA ALA A 39 -12.66 10.99 -27.38
C ALA A 39 -13.07 9.78 -28.25
N ALA A 40 -12.74 8.56 -27.79
CA ALA A 40 -13.09 7.33 -28.49
C ALA A 40 -14.62 7.11 -28.51
N ALA A 41 -15.31 7.38 -27.40
CA ALA A 41 -16.76 7.28 -27.30
C ALA A 41 -17.47 8.29 -28.21
N VAL A 42 -17.03 9.56 -28.23
CA VAL A 42 -17.59 10.59 -29.13
C VAL A 42 -17.35 10.23 -30.59
N SER A 43 -16.17 9.71 -30.94
CA SER A 43 -15.88 9.24 -32.29
C SER A 43 -16.77 8.05 -32.69
N ALA A 44 -16.91 7.07 -31.80
CA ALA A 44 -17.76 5.90 -32.02
C ALA A 44 -19.26 6.25 -32.11
N LEU A 45 -19.73 7.27 -31.38
CA LEU A 45 -21.11 7.76 -31.48
C LEU A 45 -21.38 8.51 -32.79
N ARG A 46 -20.35 9.15 -33.39
CA ARG A 46 -20.47 9.89 -34.65
C ARG A 46 -20.35 9.01 -35.90
N HIS A 47 -19.53 7.96 -35.83
CA HIS A 47 -19.12 7.19 -37.01
C HIS A 47 -19.23 5.67 -36.85
N GLY A 48 -19.55 5.17 -35.65
CA GLY A 48 -19.53 3.75 -35.31
C GLY A 48 -20.88 3.20 -34.89
N THR A 49 -20.89 1.92 -34.55
CA THR A 49 -22.07 1.21 -34.03
C THR A 49 -22.06 1.18 -32.50
N LEU A 50 -23.23 1.01 -31.89
CA LEU A 50 -23.37 0.80 -30.44
C LEU A 50 -22.44 -0.30 -29.90
N ALA A 51 -22.24 -1.37 -30.68
CA ALA A 51 -21.34 -2.47 -30.34
C ALA A 51 -19.89 -2.00 -30.18
N GLN A 52 -19.40 -1.11 -31.04
CA GLN A 52 -18.05 -0.57 -30.97
C GLN A 52 -17.82 0.26 -29.69
N THR A 53 -18.81 1.09 -29.30
CA THR A 53 -18.76 1.87 -28.05
C THR A 53 -18.73 0.96 -26.82
N LEU A 54 -19.49 -0.13 -26.82
CA LEU A 54 -19.50 -1.10 -25.73
C LEU A 54 -18.16 -1.84 -25.60
N ILE A 55 -17.56 -2.25 -26.72
CA ILE A 55 -16.23 -2.89 -26.73
C ILE A 55 -15.16 -1.94 -26.15
N LEU A 56 -15.13 -0.69 -26.62
CA LEU A 56 -14.17 0.31 -26.12
C LEU A 56 -14.35 0.58 -24.62
N THR A 57 -15.59 0.60 -24.15
CA THR A 57 -15.90 0.77 -22.72
C THR A 57 -15.47 -0.45 -21.90
N ALA A 58 -15.70 -1.66 -22.41
CA ALA A 58 -15.26 -2.88 -21.75
C ALA A 58 -13.73 -2.94 -21.63
N VAL A 59 -13.00 -2.57 -22.69
CA VAL A 59 -11.53 -2.48 -22.67
C VAL A 59 -11.05 -1.44 -21.66
N PHE A 60 -11.67 -0.26 -21.65
CA PHE A 60 -11.36 0.78 -20.68
C PHE A 60 -11.52 0.28 -19.24
N LEU A 61 -12.67 -0.31 -18.92
CA LEU A 61 -12.95 -0.83 -17.58
C LEU A 61 -12.00 -1.98 -17.21
N ALA A 62 -11.69 -2.87 -18.15
CA ALA A 62 -10.77 -3.98 -17.92
C ALA A 62 -9.35 -3.53 -17.54
N VAL A 63 -8.90 -2.36 -18.03
CA VAL A 63 -7.56 -1.82 -17.73
C VAL A 63 -7.59 -0.87 -16.53
N TRP A 64 -8.56 0.05 -16.50
CA TRP A 64 -8.61 1.10 -15.50
C TRP A 64 -8.99 0.56 -14.12
N LEU A 65 -9.94 -0.37 -14.06
CA LEU A 65 -10.53 -0.82 -12.80
C LEU A 65 -9.54 -1.61 -11.92
N PRO A 66 -8.72 -2.55 -12.45
CA PRO A 66 -7.65 -3.17 -11.67
C PRO A 66 -6.61 -2.18 -11.15
N ALA A 67 -6.22 -1.19 -11.96
CA ALA A 67 -5.28 -0.15 -11.55
C ALA A 67 -5.85 0.73 -10.43
N ALA A 68 -7.11 1.15 -10.57
CA ALA A 68 -7.82 1.93 -9.56
C ALA A 68 -7.98 1.15 -8.24
N LEU A 69 -8.33 -0.13 -8.32
CA LEU A 69 -8.44 -1.01 -7.15
C LEU A 69 -7.09 -1.21 -6.47
N PHE A 70 -6.03 -1.48 -7.23
CA PHE A 70 -4.68 -1.64 -6.69
C PHE A 70 -4.23 -0.39 -5.92
N ILE A 71 -4.44 0.79 -6.49
CA ILE A 71 -4.04 2.05 -5.85
C ILE A 71 -4.90 2.35 -4.62
N THR A 72 -6.20 2.08 -4.68
CA THR A 72 -7.09 2.19 -3.52
C THR A 72 -6.67 1.24 -2.40
N LEU A 73 -6.31 0.00 -2.74
CA LEU A 73 -5.82 -1.00 -1.80
C LEU A 73 -4.51 -0.56 -1.13
N LEU A 74 -3.59 0.02 -1.89
CA LEU A 74 -2.35 0.59 -1.37
C LEU A 74 -2.61 1.80 -0.46
N ALA A 75 -3.47 2.73 -0.89
CA ALA A 75 -3.68 4.01 -0.22
C ALA A 75 -4.61 3.92 1.01
N ALA A 76 -5.53 2.95 1.04
CA ALA A 76 -6.47 2.75 2.14
C ALA A 76 -5.92 1.85 3.25
N GLY A 77 -4.80 1.17 3.01
CA GLY A 77 -4.16 0.32 3.98
C GLY A 77 -3.64 1.08 5.19
N ASN A 78 -4.10 0.75 6.38
CA ASN A 78 -3.49 1.16 7.64
C ASN A 78 -3.23 -0.04 8.55
N THR A 79 -2.10 0.02 9.25
CA THR A 79 -1.78 -0.92 10.32
C THR A 79 -1.81 -0.16 11.63
N ARG A 80 -2.66 -0.57 12.57
CA ARG A 80 -2.63 -0.04 13.94
C ARG A 80 -1.81 -0.96 14.81
N ILE A 81 -0.84 -0.38 15.49
CA ILE A 81 0.00 -1.05 16.46
C ILE A 81 -0.64 -0.88 17.84
N GLY A 82 -1.21 -1.95 18.37
CA GLY A 82 -1.77 -1.98 19.71
C GLY A 82 -0.89 -2.72 20.72
N PRO A 83 -1.23 -2.67 22.01
CA PRO A 83 -0.55 -3.45 23.04
C PRO A 83 -0.66 -4.96 22.84
N ALA A 84 -1.78 -5.42 22.28
CA ALA A 84 -2.07 -6.84 22.06
C ALA A 84 -1.53 -7.39 20.73
N GLY A 85 -1.29 -6.53 19.74
CA GLY A 85 -0.87 -6.97 18.41
C GLY A 85 -1.00 -5.91 17.32
N LEU A 86 -0.94 -6.37 16.08
CA LEU A 86 -1.09 -5.59 14.86
C LEU A 86 -2.51 -5.75 14.32
N ARG A 87 -3.26 -4.66 14.23
CA ARG A 87 -4.55 -4.60 13.53
C ARG A 87 -4.34 -4.11 12.11
N LEU A 88 -4.57 -4.99 11.15
CA LEU A 88 -4.47 -4.72 9.72
C LEU A 88 -5.84 -4.30 9.19
N ARG A 89 -5.90 -3.18 8.47
CA ARG A 89 -7.10 -2.77 7.78
C ARG A 89 -6.72 -2.24 6.40
N GLY A 90 -6.99 -3.05 5.39
CA GLY A 90 -6.95 -2.70 3.98
C GLY A 90 -8.31 -2.20 3.48
N ALA A 91 -8.40 -1.89 2.19
CA ALA A 91 -9.67 -1.51 1.56
C ALA A 91 -10.72 -2.64 1.65
N PHE A 92 -10.31 -3.89 1.45
CA PHE A 92 -11.20 -5.07 1.45
C PHE A 92 -10.80 -6.13 2.48
N THR A 93 -9.70 -5.95 3.20
CA THR A 93 -9.20 -6.93 4.16
C THR A 93 -9.14 -6.33 5.55
N ARG A 94 -9.57 -7.09 6.56
CA ARG A 94 -9.36 -6.77 7.97
C ARG A 94 -8.70 -7.98 8.61
N GLY A 95 -7.73 -7.74 9.47
CA GLY A 95 -7.01 -8.80 10.13
C GLY A 95 -6.45 -8.33 11.47
N PHE A 96 -6.20 -9.29 12.33
CA PHE A 96 -5.47 -9.08 13.57
C PHE A 96 -4.35 -10.13 13.62
N ILE A 97 -3.18 -9.69 14.05
CA ILE A 97 -2.02 -10.56 14.29
C ILE A 97 -1.55 -10.26 15.70
N ALA A 98 -1.64 -11.24 16.58
CA ALA A 98 -1.16 -11.10 17.95
C ALA A 98 0.38 -11.07 17.98
N TRP A 99 0.98 -10.43 18.98
CA TRP A 99 2.44 -10.25 19.01
C TRP A 99 3.21 -11.56 19.16
N ASP A 100 2.67 -12.51 19.90
CA ASP A 100 3.17 -13.87 20.08
C ASP A 100 3.18 -14.68 18.78
N GLU A 101 2.28 -14.37 17.85
CA GLU A 101 2.30 -14.98 16.52
C GLU A 101 3.42 -14.42 15.62
N VAL A 102 3.97 -13.25 15.93
CA VAL A 102 4.98 -12.60 15.09
C VAL A 102 6.38 -13.08 15.48
N ALA A 103 7.00 -13.86 14.60
CA ALA A 103 8.38 -14.28 14.76
C ALA A 103 9.35 -13.16 14.37
N GLU A 104 9.12 -12.51 13.22
CA GLU A 104 10.05 -11.54 12.66
C GLU A 104 9.33 -10.49 11.80
N ILE A 105 9.89 -9.28 11.69
CA ILE A 105 9.38 -8.22 10.82
C ILE A 105 10.48 -7.78 9.85
N LYS A 106 10.28 -8.10 8.57
CA LYS A 106 11.21 -7.80 7.48
C LYS A 106 10.67 -6.69 6.60
N ASP A 107 11.57 -5.83 6.17
CA ASP A 107 11.34 -4.93 5.05
C ASP A 107 11.80 -5.62 3.76
N ARG A 108 11.00 -5.46 2.70
CA ARG A 108 11.26 -6.04 1.39
C ARG A 108 11.21 -4.96 0.33
N PHE A 109 12.32 -4.83 -0.40
CA PHE A 109 12.40 -3.99 -1.58
C PHE A 109 11.91 -4.75 -2.81
N HIS A 110 11.09 -4.10 -3.61
CA HIS A 110 10.61 -4.60 -4.89
C HIS A 110 11.14 -3.70 -5.99
N GLN A 111 11.81 -4.30 -6.96
CA GLN A 111 12.34 -3.56 -8.10
C GLN A 111 11.31 -3.51 -9.24
N GLY A 112 11.07 -2.31 -9.72
CA GLY A 112 10.28 -2.04 -10.92
C GLY A 112 11.14 -1.44 -12.04
N ARG A 113 10.53 -1.22 -13.20
CA ARG A 113 11.21 -0.73 -14.40
C ARG A 113 11.73 0.71 -14.30
N ARG A 114 11.16 1.54 -13.40
CA ARG A 114 11.48 2.98 -13.24
C ARG A 114 11.81 3.37 -11.80
N GLY A 115 12.12 2.39 -10.94
CA GLY A 115 12.30 2.62 -9.52
C GLY A 115 12.04 1.36 -8.74
N GLY A 116 11.92 1.46 -7.43
CA GLY A 116 11.35 0.38 -6.65
C GLY A 116 10.60 0.89 -5.44
N TRP A 117 9.99 -0.03 -4.72
CA TRP A 117 9.19 0.29 -3.56
C TRP A 117 9.50 -0.66 -2.41
N TRP A 118 9.45 -0.13 -1.20
CA TRP A 118 9.58 -0.89 0.02
C TRP A 118 8.22 -1.30 0.54
N THR A 119 8.17 -2.48 1.12
CA THR A 119 7.03 -3.04 1.82
C THR A 119 7.50 -3.66 3.13
N VAL A 120 6.62 -3.80 4.11
CA VAL A 120 6.94 -4.53 5.35
C VAL A 120 6.10 -5.79 5.41
N GLU A 121 6.75 -6.89 5.76
CA GLU A 121 6.19 -8.22 5.89
C GLU A 121 6.42 -8.72 7.32
N ALA A 122 5.35 -9.14 7.98
CA ALA A 122 5.40 -9.87 9.25
C ALA A 122 5.49 -11.37 8.94
N HIS A 123 6.58 -11.98 9.39
CA HIS A 123 6.78 -13.42 9.36
C HIS A 123 6.22 -14.00 10.65
N LEU A 124 5.25 -14.89 10.52
CA LEU A 124 4.57 -15.49 11.65
C LEU A 124 5.31 -16.76 12.11
N ALA A 125 5.17 -17.13 13.37
CA ALA A 125 5.77 -18.32 13.97
C ALA A 125 5.34 -19.62 13.25
N ASN A 126 4.15 -19.63 12.64
CA ASN A 126 3.65 -20.75 11.83
C ASN A 126 4.22 -20.79 10.39
N GLY A 127 5.22 -19.96 10.07
CA GLY A 127 5.86 -19.89 8.76
C GLY A 127 5.09 -19.08 7.71
N ARG A 128 3.88 -18.59 8.00
CA ARG A 128 3.12 -17.74 7.07
C ARG A 128 3.69 -16.33 7.05
N VAL A 129 3.61 -15.69 5.89
CA VAL A 129 4.04 -14.30 5.70
C VAL A 129 2.82 -13.42 5.45
N ARG A 130 2.73 -12.30 6.18
CA ARG A 130 1.65 -11.32 6.06
C ARG A 130 2.23 -9.94 5.76
N ARG A 131 1.84 -9.36 4.64
CA ARG A 131 2.19 -7.98 4.30
C ARG A 131 1.45 -6.99 5.21
N LEU A 132 2.17 -6.04 5.79
CA LEU A 132 1.60 -5.00 6.63
C LEU A 132 1.12 -3.82 5.74
N PRO A 133 -0.21 -3.57 5.67
CA PRO A 133 -0.74 -2.45 4.90
C PRO A 133 -0.32 -1.11 5.50
N GLY A 134 -0.11 -0.11 4.66
CA GLY A 134 0.31 1.24 5.06
C GLY A 134 1.83 1.45 5.10
N PHE A 135 2.63 0.38 5.11
CA PHE A 135 4.07 0.47 4.88
C PHE A 135 4.39 0.47 3.39
N TYR A 136 4.57 1.67 2.85
CA TYR A 136 4.98 1.88 1.46
C TYR A 136 5.86 3.11 1.36
N CYS A 137 7.01 2.94 0.72
CA CYS A 137 7.90 4.02 0.37
C CYS A 137 8.47 3.73 -1.03
N GLU A 138 8.35 4.70 -1.94
CA GLU A 138 9.03 4.65 -3.23
C GLU A 138 10.47 5.13 -3.06
N GLY A 139 11.41 4.36 -3.60
CA GLY A 139 12.80 4.75 -3.71
C GLY A 139 13.22 4.84 -5.18
N PRO A 140 14.24 5.66 -5.50
CA PRO A 140 14.90 5.56 -6.80
C PRO A 140 15.41 4.14 -7.01
N THR A 141 15.55 3.71 -8.27
CA THR A 141 16.20 2.43 -8.56
C THR A 141 17.57 2.45 -7.89
N PRO A 142 17.91 1.47 -7.06
CA PRO A 142 19.23 1.43 -6.46
C PRO A 142 20.27 1.37 -7.58
N ASP A 143 21.35 2.17 -7.45
CA ASP A 143 22.56 1.80 -8.15
C ASP A 143 23.05 0.44 -7.61
N ARG A 144 23.95 -0.23 -8.33
CA ARG A 144 24.37 -1.61 -8.00
C ARG A 144 24.98 -1.77 -6.59
N TYR A 145 25.27 -0.67 -5.89
CA TYR A 145 25.98 -0.59 -4.62
C TYR A 145 25.23 0.20 -3.52
N SER A 146 24.19 0.97 -3.86
CA SER A 146 23.45 1.82 -2.93
C SER A 146 22.09 1.22 -2.58
N ARG A 147 21.79 1.07 -1.28
CA ARG A 147 20.42 0.75 -0.86
C ARG A 147 19.48 1.90 -1.24
N PRO A 148 18.31 1.60 -1.82
CA PRO A 148 17.37 2.64 -2.21
C PRO A 148 16.89 3.38 -0.96
N LYS A 149 17.04 4.71 -0.97
CA LYS A 149 16.75 5.59 0.18
C LYS A 149 15.29 5.44 0.59
N ARG A 150 15.06 5.12 1.86
CA ARG A 150 13.73 5.09 2.48
C ARG A 150 13.40 6.49 3.00
N ASP A 151 12.10 6.76 3.11
CA ASP A 151 11.59 7.95 3.79
C ASP A 151 11.89 7.86 5.30
N GLY A 152 12.22 8.98 5.94
CA GLY A 152 12.51 9.04 7.37
C GLY A 152 11.33 8.55 8.22
N ASP A 153 10.10 8.86 7.78
CA ASP A 153 8.87 8.38 8.41
C ASP A 153 8.75 6.85 8.35
N PHE A 154 9.16 6.24 7.23
CA PHE A 154 9.10 4.78 7.05
C PHE A 154 10.07 4.09 8.01
N ASP A 155 11.31 4.58 8.10
CA ASP A 155 12.32 4.01 9.00
C ASP A 155 11.97 4.22 10.47
N ALA A 156 11.41 5.38 10.83
CA ALA A 156 10.93 5.64 12.20
C ALA A 156 9.80 4.67 12.59
N GLN A 157 8.81 4.48 11.71
CA GLN A 157 7.70 3.54 11.94
C GLN A 157 8.19 2.09 12.04
N LEU A 158 9.10 1.67 11.16
CA LEU A 158 9.66 0.32 11.18
C LEU A 158 10.51 0.07 12.43
N THR A 159 11.29 1.07 12.84
CA THR A 159 12.09 1.01 14.07
C THR A 159 11.21 0.85 15.29
N GLU A 160 10.11 1.59 15.37
CA GLU A 160 9.17 1.51 16.49
C GLU A 160 8.48 0.14 16.58
N VAL A 161 8.03 -0.39 15.43
CA VAL A 161 7.46 -1.74 15.35
C VAL A 161 8.44 -2.79 15.84
N ARG A 162 9.69 -2.74 15.39
CA ARG A 162 10.75 -3.68 15.81
C ARG A 162 11.10 -3.52 17.29
N ARG A 163 11.09 -2.30 17.81
CA ARG A 163 11.32 -2.02 19.24
C ARG A 163 10.27 -2.71 20.09
N ARG A 164 8.99 -2.56 19.75
CA ARG A 164 7.88 -3.20 20.47
C ARG A 164 7.93 -4.73 20.39
N LEU A 165 8.27 -5.29 19.23
CA LEU A 165 8.45 -6.73 19.08
C LEU A 165 9.55 -7.26 20.01
N ARG A 166 10.73 -6.63 20.02
CA ARG A 166 11.85 -7.04 20.89
C ARG A 166 11.52 -6.96 22.37
N HIS A 167 10.86 -5.88 22.80
CA HIS A 167 10.43 -5.75 24.19
C HIS A 167 9.46 -6.87 24.61
N ARG A 168 8.67 -7.40 23.69
CA ARG A 168 7.73 -8.50 23.98
C ARG A 168 8.39 -9.88 23.94
N GLN A 169 9.41 -10.08 23.12
CA GLN A 169 10.13 -11.36 23.05
C GLN A 169 11.15 -11.55 24.19
N GLY A 170 11.60 -10.46 24.82
CA GLY A 170 12.52 -10.49 25.96
C GLY A 170 11.86 -10.39 27.34
N ALA A 171 10.52 -10.35 27.40
CA ALA A 171 9.73 -10.30 28.63
C ALA A 171 8.94 -11.60 28.78
#